data_AF-A0A2M8PW72-F1
#
_entry.id   AF-A0A2M8PW72-F1
#
_cell.length_a   1.000
_cell.length_b   1.000
_cell.length_c   1.000
_cell.angle_alpha   90.00
_cell.angle_beta   90.00
_cell.angle_gamma   90.00
#
_symmetry.space_group_name_H-M   'P 1'
#
loop_
_entity.id
_entity.type
_entity.pdbx_description
1 polymer ?
#
loop_
_entity_poly.entity_id
_entity_poly.type
_entity_poly.pdbx_seq_one_letter_code
_entity_poly.pdbx_strand_id
1 'polypeptide(L)'
;MNSSIRAVRRGGRILIVGNTSGYAANIDMRYLFAKHISLIGSTMAPHADFLQAMRLVFAGKLQPLISAQYPLTEAAQAQERLAQGDVFGKIVLTV
;
A
#
# COMPACT_ATOMS: atom_id res chain seq x y z
N MET A 1 -4.03 -3.95 -12.22
CA MET A 1 -5.17 -3.07 -12.56
C MET A 1 -6.38 -3.84 -13.12
N ASN A 2 -6.23 -4.60 -14.22
CA ASN A 2 -7.36 -5.31 -14.86
C ASN A 2 -8.13 -6.24 -13.91
N SER A 3 -7.45 -7.01 -13.07
CA SER A 3 -8.11 -7.89 -12.08
C SER A 3 -8.91 -7.07 -11.05
N SER A 4 -8.37 -5.94 -10.58
CA SER A 4 -9.07 -5.03 -9.65
C SER A 4 -10.35 -4.44 -10.25
N ILE A 5 -10.31 -4.02 -11.54
CA ILE A 5 -11.48 -3.50 -12.27
C ILE A 5 -12.57 -4.56 -12.45
N ARG A 6 -12.19 -5.82 -12.68
CA ARG A 6 -13.15 -6.93 -12.78
C ARG A 6 -13.74 -7.28 -11.42
N ALA A 7 -12.94 -7.25 -10.36
CA ALA A 7 -13.35 -7.61 -9.00
C ALA A 7 -14.24 -6.55 -8.33
N VAL A 8 -14.06 -5.26 -8.64
CA VAL A 8 -14.84 -4.21 -7.98
C VAL A 8 -16.34 -4.31 -8.30
N ARG A 9 -17.18 -4.07 -7.28
CA ARG A 9 -18.64 -4.02 -7.40
C ARG A 9 -19.11 -2.85 -8.27
N ARG A 10 -20.36 -2.90 -8.74
CA ARG A 10 -21.03 -1.75 -9.36
C ARG A 10 -21.10 -0.58 -8.36
N GLY A 11 -20.77 0.63 -8.81
CA GLY A 11 -20.62 1.84 -8.00
C GLY A 11 -19.41 1.85 -7.08
N GLY A 12 -18.48 0.90 -7.23
CA GLY A 12 -17.32 0.77 -6.36
C GLY A 12 -16.18 1.71 -6.72
N ARG A 13 -15.19 1.80 -5.83
CA ARG A 13 -14.04 2.71 -5.93
C ARG A 13 -12.75 1.91 -5.87
N ILE A 14 -11.79 2.26 -6.71
CA ILE A 14 -10.44 1.71 -6.70
C ILE A 14 -9.48 2.86 -6.35
N LEU A 15 -8.80 2.72 -5.20
CA LEU A 15 -7.78 3.65 -4.74
C LEU A 15 -6.40 3.16 -5.19
N ILE A 16 -5.60 4.06 -5.78
CA ILE A 16 -4.28 3.77 -6.35
C ILE A 16 -3.25 4.62 -5.60
N VAL A 17 -2.27 3.97 -4.96
CA VAL A 17 -1.24 4.63 -4.12
C VAL A 17 0.20 4.42 -4.59
N GLY A 18 0.37 3.70 -5.70
CA GLY A 18 1.69 3.36 -6.22
C GLY A 18 1.62 2.48 -7.47
N ASN A 19 2.79 2.16 -7.99
CA ASN A 19 2.99 1.58 -9.31
C ASN A 19 4.20 0.64 -9.37
N THR A 20 4.36 -0.22 -8.35
CA THR A 20 5.52 -1.14 -8.21
C THR A 20 5.79 -1.98 -9.46
N SER A 21 4.74 -2.40 -10.16
CA SER A 21 4.84 -3.21 -11.39
C SER A 21 4.92 -2.39 -12.69
N GLY A 22 5.07 -1.07 -12.60
CA GLY A 22 5.08 -0.15 -13.75
C GLY A 22 3.97 0.91 -13.70
N TYR A 23 4.23 2.06 -14.32
CA TYR A 23 3.36 3.24 -14.29
C TYR A 23 2.23 3.22 -15.33
N ALA A 24 2.43 2.54 -16.46
CA ALA A 24 1.43 2.48 -17.53
C ALA A 24 0.32 1.47 -17.20
N ALA A 25 -0.94 1.89 -17.33
CA ALA A 25 -2.09 1.03 -17.10
C ALA A 25 -3.05 1.08 -18.30
N ASN A 26 -3.36 -0.09 -18.85
CA ASN A 26 -4.43 -0.25 -19.83
C ASN A 26 -5.74 -0.57 -19.11
N ILE A 27 -6.79 0.20 -19.41
CA ILE A 27 -8.10 0.11 -18.75
C ILE A 27 -9.17 -0.17 -19.80
N ASP A 28 -9.94 -1.23 -19.59
CA ASP A 28 -11.12 -1.51 -20.41
C ASP A 28 -12.30 -0.63 -19.96
N MET A 29 -12.57 0.41 -20.75
CA MET A 29 -13.58 1.43 -20.48
C MET A 29 -14.99 0.88 -20.31
N ARG A 30 -15.30 -0.30 -20.89
CA ARG A 30 -16.61 -0.94 -20.77
C ARG A 30 -16.97 -1.21 -19.32
N TYR A 31 -15.99 -1.65 -18.52
CA TYR A 31 -16.23 -1.85 -17.09
C TYR A 31 -16.41 -0.53 -16.36
N LEU A 32 -15.64 0.50 -16.71
CA LEU A 32 -15.67 1.79 -16.03
C LEU A 32 -17.06 2.41 -16.05
N PHE A 33 -17.66 2.56 -17.24
CA PHE A 33 -19.01 3.13 -17.35
C PHE A 33 -20.09 2.12 -16.97
N ALA A 34 -20.01 0.86 -17.41
CA ALA A 34 -21.10 -0.09 -17.17
C ALA A 34 -21.25 -0.44 -15.69
N LYS A 35 -20.16 -0.42 -14.92
CA LYS A 35 -20.18 -0.62 -13.47
C LYS A 35 -20.14 0.69 -12.69
N HIS A 36 -20.10 1.87 -13.31
CA HIS A 36 -19.98 3.16 -12.61
C HIS A 36 -18.81 3.19 -11.61
N ILE A 37 -17.62 2.78 -12.04
CA ILE A 37 -16.44 2.69 -11.17
C ILE A 37 -15.76 4.06 -11.03
N SER A 38 -15.36 4.42 -9.81
CA SER A 38 -14.45 5.56 -9.58
C SER A 38 -13.00 5.08 -9.45
N LEU A 39 -12.09 5.73 -10.16
CA LEU A 39 -10.64 5.57 -9.98
C LEU A 39 -10.10 6.79 -9.23
N ILE A 40 -9.40 6.55 -8.13
CA ILE A 40 -8.93 7.60 -7.23
C ILE A 40 -7.41 7.44 -7.05
N GLY A 41 -6.66 8.46 -7.40
CA GLY A 41 -5.24 8.55 -7.05
C GLY A 41 -5.07 9.12 -5.64
N SER A 42 -4.14 8.58 -4.88
CA SER A 42 -3.76 9.13 -3.57
C SER A 42 -2.28 8.95 -3.31
N THR A 43 -1.70 9.87 -2.55
CA THR A 43 -0.35 9.78 -2.03
C THR A 43 -0.34 10.23 -0.58
N MET A 44 0.39 9.51 0.27
CA MET A 44 0.42 9.74 1.71
C MET A 44 -0.99 9.85 2.32
N ALA A 45 -1.10 10.50 3.48
CA ALA A 45 -2.37 10.85 4.11
C ALA A 45 -2.23 12.19 4.87
N PRO A 46 -3.32 12.93 5.08
CA PRO A 46 -3.34 14.05 6.01
C PRO A 46 -2.86 13.65 7.41
N HIS A 47 -2.29 14.60 8.16
CA HIS A 47 -1.81 14.34 9.52
C HIS A 47 -2.92 13.81 10.45
N ALA A 48 -4.16 14.26 10.27
CA ALA A 48 -5.30 13.77 11.06
C ALA A 48 -5.54 12.27 10.88
N ASP A 49 -5.41 11.76 9.65
CA ASP A 49 -5.58 10.33 9.33
C ASP A 49 -4.45 9.50 9.94
N PHE A 50 -3.21 10.03 9.92
CA PHE A 50 -2.08 9.41 10.62
C PHE A 50 -2.35 9.28 12.12
N LEU A 51 -2.80 10.36 12.77
CA LEU A 51 -3.16 10.32 14.19
C LEU A 51 -4.27 9.31 14.48
N GLN A 52 -5.26 9.20 13.60
CA GLN A 52 -6.33 8.20 13.73
C GLN A 52 -5.78 6.77 13.62
N ALA A 53 -4.91 6.50 12.64
CA ALA A 53 -4.27 5.19 12.50
C ALA A 53 -3.41 4.83 13.72
N MET A 54 -2.61 5.78 14.21
CA MET A 54 -1.76 5.56 15.40
C MET A 54 -2.58 5.31 16.67
N ARG A 55 -3.74 5.95 16.84
CA ARG A 55 -4.67 5.63 17.94
C ARG A 55 -5.13 4.17 17.91
N LEU A 56 -5.37 3.60 16.73
CA LEU A 56 -5.73 2.18 16.60
C LEU A 56 -4.54 1.27 16.96
N VAL A 57 -3.32 1.67 16.60
CA VAL A 57 -2.09 0.96 16.96
C VAL A 57 -1.91 0.95 18.48
N PHE A 58 -1.94 2.11 19.13
CA PHE A 58 -1.77 2.22 20.57
C PHE A 58 -2.90 1.57 21.36
N ALA A 59 -4.11 1.51 20.80
CA ALA A 59 -5.23 0.77 21.40
C ALA A 59 -5.16 -0.75 21.18
N GLY A 60 -4.10 -1.26 20.54
CA GLY A 60 -3.94 -2.70 20.24
C GLY A 60 -4.89 -3.24 19.18
N LYS A 61 -5.66 -2.38 18.50
CA LYS A 61 -6.64 -2.76 17.46
C LYS A 61 -6.00 -2.95 16.08
N LEU A 62 -4.81 -2.40 15.87
CA LEU A 62 -4.01 -2.59 14.67
C LEU A 62 -2.58 -2.95 15.08
N GLN A 63 -2.12 -4.13 14.69
CA GLN A 63 -0.76 -4.56 14.98
C GLN A 63 0.12 -4.40 13.73
N PRO A 64 1.18 -3.58 13.79
CA PRO A 64 2.13 -3.50 12.69
C PRO A 64 2.93 -4.80 12.61
N LEU A 65 3.00 -5.38 11.41
CA LEU A 65 3.84 -6.55 11.18
C LEU A 65 5.28 -6.13 10.97
N ILE A 66 6.18 -6.56 11.85
CA ILE A 66 7.62 -6.39 11.71
C ILE A 66 8.18 -7.67 11.10
N SER A 67 8.77 -7.55 9.92
CA SER A 67 9.37 -8.65 9.15
C SER A 67 10.79 -8.96 9.62
N ALA A 68 11.56 -7.91 9.91
CA ALA A 68 12.94 -8.01 10.36
C ALA A 68 13.38 -6.73 11.09
N GLN A 69 14.42 -6.86 11.89
CA GLN A 69 15.07 -5.76 12.59
C GLN A 69 16.59 -5.85 12.36
N TYR A 70 17.21 -4.72 12.00
CA TYR A 70 18.65 -4.61 11.77
C TYR A 70 19.20 -3.42 12.58
N PRO A 71 20.43 -3.48 13.11
CA PRO A 71 21.11 -2.27 13.58
C PRO A 71 21.31 -1.27 12.43
N LEU A 72 21.36 0.02 12.75
CA LEU A 72 21.57 1.08 11.74
C LEU A 72 22.86 0.83 10.93
N THR A 73 23.89 0.24 11.54
CA THR A 73 25.14 -0.15 10.88
C THR A 73 24.95 -1.16 9.74
N GLU A 74 23.83 -1.87 9.70
CA GLU A 74 23.47 -2.87 8.68
C GLU A 74 22.38 -2.36 7.72
N ALA A 75 22.13 -1.05 7.66
CA ALA A 75 21.09 -0.48 6.80
C ALA A 75 21.21 -0.90 5.32
N ALA A 76 22.42 -1.10 4.82
CA ALA A 76 22.66 -1.59 3.46
C ALA A 76 22.06 -2.99 3.23
N GLN A 77 22.25 -3.92 4.17
CA GLN A 77 21.69 -5.28 4.09
C GLN A 77 20.17 -5.26 4.19
N ALA A 78 19.62 -4.41 5.07
CA ALA A 78 18.19 -4.20 5.19
C ALA A 78 17.55 -3.71 3.87
N GLN A 79 18.22 -2.78 3.17
CA GLN A 79 17.75 -2.26 1.88
C GLN A 79 17.87 -3.28 0.74
N GLU A 80 18.95 -4.06 0.71
CA GLU A 80 19.12 -5.13 -0.27
C GLU A 80 17.99 -6.17 -0.17
N ARG A 81 17.66 -6.59 1.05
CA ARG A 81 16.52 -7.47 1.28
C ARG A 81 15.19 -6.86 0.82
N LEU A 82 14.97 -5.57 1.10
CA LEU A 82 13.77 -4.87 0.63
C LEU A 82 13.70 -4.86 -0.90
N ALA A 83 14.82 -4.63 -1.58
CA ALA A 83 14.91 -4.57 -3.04
C ALA A 83 14.64 -5.92 -3.70
N GLN A 84 14.99 -7.04 -3.04
CA GLN A 84 14.68 -8.39 -3.50
C GLN A 84 13.18 -8.73 -3.43
N GLY A 85 12.38 -7.92 -2.74
CA GLY A 85 10.93 -8.13 -2.61
C GLY A 85 10.53 -9.23 -1.62
N ASP A 86 11.48 -9.86 -0.93
CA ASP A 86 11.24 -10.89 0.10
C ASP A 86 10.93 -10.26 1.48
N VAL A 87 9.90 -9.41 1.49
CA VAL A 87 9.48 -8.69 2.69
C VAL A 87 7.96 -8.65 2.79
N PHE A 88 7.42 -9.38 3.75
CA PHE A 88 6.04 -9.23 4.20
C PHE A 88 6.02 -8.52 5.57
N GLY A 89 5.66 -7.23 5.57
CA GLY A 89 5.68 -6.38 6.76
C GLY A 89 6.66 -5.21 6.65
N LYS A 90 7.20 -4.76 7.77
CA LYS A 90 8.17 -3.66 7.87
C LYS A 90 9.55 -4.18 8.27
N ILE A 91 10.60 -3.61 7.69
CA ILE A 91 11.96 -3.72 8.21
C ILE A 91 12.21 -2.51 9.12
N VAL A 92 12.69 -2.76 10.33
CA VAL A 92 12.99 -1.72 11.33
C VAL A 92 14.50 -1.60 11.50
N LEU A 93 15.01 -0.37 11.56
CA LEU A 93 16.39 -0.10 11.93
C LEU A 93 16.46 0.30 13.41
N THR A 94 17.33 -0.33 14.20
CA THR A 94 17.61 0.07 15.59
C THR A 94 18.78 1.04 15.63
N VAL A 95 18.60 2.12 16.39
CA VAL A 95 19.54 3.23 16.56
C VAL A 95 20.06 3.31 17.97
#